data_AF-A0AAU6WMG1-F1
#
_entry.id   AF-A0AAU6WMG1-F1
#
_cell.length_a   1.000
_cell.length_b   1.000
_cell.length_c   1.000
_cell.angle_alpha   90.00
_cell.angle_beta   90.00
_cell.angle_gamma   90.00
#
_symmetry.space_group_name_H-M   'P 1'
#
loop_
_entity.id
_entity.type
_entity.pdbx_description
1 polymer ?
#
loop_
_entity_poly.entity_id
_entity_poly.type
_entity_poly.pdbx_seq_one_letter_code
_entity_poly.pdbx_strand_id
1 'polypeptide(L)'
;MNIFLCIQVSAQQAAGAQDFRAGKGHFELNGKPFLIRAAELHYPRIPKKYWEERIQLCKAMGMNTICIYIFWNLHEQKENQYDFTGQNDVAEFVRLVQKNGMFCIVRPGPYVCAEWDMGGLPWWLLKKKDLQVRTGKDAVYMSGLKNT
;
A
#
# COMPACT_ATOMS: atom_id res chain seq x y z
N MET A 1 33.57 -26.69 -27.22
CA MET A 1 33.02 -25.36 -26.92
C MET A 1 31.95 -25.55 -25.84
N ASN A 2 32.34 -25.52 -24.57
CA ASN A 2 31.44 -25.74 -23.43
C ASN A 2 31.13 -24.38 -22.80
N ILE A 3 29.89 -23.93 -22.96
CA ILE A 3 29.36 -22.74 -22.31
C ILE A 3 29.01 -23.12 -20.87
N PHE A 4 29.82 -22.67 -19.91
CA PHE A 4 29.45 -22.68 -18.49
C PHE A 4 28.44 -21.55 -18.25
N LEU A 5 27.16 -21.90 -18.07
CA LEU A 5 26.15 -20.98 -17.60
C LEU A 5 26.25 -20.87 -16.07
N CYS A 6 27.06 -19.94 -15.58
CA CYS A 6 27.08 -19.58 -14.16
C CYS A 6 25.79 -18.83 -13.82
N ILE A 7 24.79 -19.54 -13.27
CA ILE A 7 23.66 -18.91 -12.60
C ILE A 7 24.19 -18.34 -11.28
N GLN A 8 24.50 -17.04 -11.27
CA GLN A 8 24.75 -16.34 -10.02
C GLN A 8 23.42 -16.21 -9.28
N VAL A 9 23.21 -17.08 -8.30
CA VAL A 9 22.19 -16.87 -7.26
C VAL A 9 22.72 -15.75 -6.37
N SER A 10 22.30 -14.52 -6.62
CA SER A 10 22.55 -13.43 -5.69
C SER A 10 21.76 -13.69 -4.41
N ALA A 11 22.47 -14.05 -3.35
CA ALA A 11 21.92 -14.07 -2.00
C ALA A 11 21.34 -12.69 -1.67
N GLN A 12 20.10 -12.64 -1.20
CA GLN A 12 19.47 -11.41 -0.77
C GLN A 12 20.19 -10.95 0.51
N GLN A 13 21.12 -9.99 0.36
CA GLN A 13 21.78 -9.35 1.50
C GLN A 13 20.73 -8.76 2.42
N ALA A 14 20.91 -8.96 3.73
CA ALA A 14 20.12 -8.28 4.76
C ALA A 14 20.21 -6.78 4.50
N ALA A 15 19.07 -6.18 4.14
CA ALA A 15 19.01 -4.81 3.68
C ALA A 15 19.33 -3.87 4.84
N GLY A 16 20.53 -3.26 4.81
CA GLY A 16 20.71 -1.93 5.38
C GLY A 16 19.66 -0.96 4.81
N ALA A 17 19.45 0.17 5.47
CA ALA A 17 18.47 1.18 5.05
C ALA A 17 18.55 1.42 3.53
N GLN A 18 17.46 1.09 2.83
CA GLN A 18 17.36 1.31 1.39
C GLN A 18 17.13 2.81 1.16
N ASP A 19 17.89 3.40 0.24
CA ASP A 19 17.82 4.83 -0.07
C ASP A 19 17.01 5.02 -1.35
N PHE A 20 15.83 5.66 -1.25
CA PHE A 20 14.98 5.97 -2.39
C PHE A 20 14.92 7.48 -2.61
N ARG A 21 15.24 7.94 -3.82
CA ARG A 21 15.31 9.37 -4.15
C ARG A 21 14.58 9.70 -5.44
N ALA A 22 13.98 10.89 -5.49
CA ALA A 22 13.58 11.52 -6.73
C ALA A 22 14.79 12.28 -7.30
N GLY A 23 15.41 11.74 -8.34
CA GLY A 23 16.48 12.39 -9.09
C GLY A 23 15.92 13.36 -10.14
N LYS A 24 16.79 13.84 -11.03
CA LYS A 24 16.40 14.73 -12.12
C LYS A 24 15.85 13.91 -13.30
N GLY A 25 14.54 13.65 -13.27
CA GLY A 25 13.83 12.97 -14.37
C GLY A 25 13.69 11.45 -14.22
N HIS A 26 14.21 10.87 -13.13
CA HIS A 26 14.05 9.45 -12.79
C HIS A 26 14.03 9.26 -11.27
N PHE A 27 13.54 8.12 -10.81
CA PHE A 27 13.73 7.69 -9.42
C PHE A 27 15.03 6.90 -9.29
N GLU A 28 15.63 6.94 -8.11
CA GLU A 28 16.82 6.18 -7.77
C GLU A 28 16.53 5.28 -6.57
N LEU A 29 17.02 4.05 -6.62
CA LEU A 29 17.04 3.12 -5.50
C LEU A 29 18.48 2.68 -5.25
N ASN A 30 19.01 3.01 -4.07
CA ASN A 30 20.40 2.83 -3.67
C ASN A 30 21.39 3.41 -4.68
N GLY A 31 21.13 4.65 -5.13
CA GLY A 31 21.97 5.37 -6.09
C GLY A 31 21.92 4.84 -7.53
N LYS A 32 21.02 3.89 -7.84
CA LYS A 32 20.83 3.37 -9.20
C LYS A 32 19.49 3.81 -9.77
N PRO A 33 19.39 4.15 -11.07
CA PRO A 33 18.11 4.43 -11.71
C PRO A 33 17.10 3.31 -11.49
N PHE A 34 15.87 3.68 -11.14
CA PHE A 34 14.79 2.78 -10.78
C PHE A 34 13.49 3.22 -11.45
N LEU A 35 12.97 2.37 -12.34
CA LEU A 35 11.67 2.59 -12.96
C LEU A 35 10.58 1.88 -12.16
N ILE A 36 9.65 2.64 -11.59
CA ILE A 36 8.47 2.08 -10.91
C ILE A 36 7.48 1.58 -11.97
N ARG A 37 7.19 0.28 -11.93
CA ARG A 37 6.12 -0.35 -12.71
C ARG A 37 5.12 -0.91 -11.71
N ALA A 38 4.04 -0.17 -11.51
CA ALA A 38 3.09 -0.44 -10.44
C ALA A 38 1.80 -1.04 -10.96
N ALA A 39 1.24 -1.99 -10.20
CA ALA A 39 -0.14 -2.45 -10.33
C ALA A 39 -0.93 -2.10 -9.08
N GLU A 40 -2.19 -1.74 -9.25
CA GLU A 40 -3.11 -1.46 -8.14
C GLU A 40 -3.76 -2.76 -7.64
N LEU A 41 -3.66 -3.04 -6.33
CA LEU A 41 -4.34 -4.19 -5.69
C LEU A 41 -4.95 -3.76 -4.36
N HIS A 42 -6.28 -3.72 -4.27
CA HIS A 42 -6.96 -3.42 -3.01
C HIS A 42 -7.23 -4.71 -2.25
N TYR A 43 -6.43 -4.98 -1.20
CA TYR A 43 -6.57 -6.19 -0.37
C TYR A 43 -7.98 -6.45 0.16
N PRO A 44 -8.84 -5.46 0.50
CA PRO A 44 -10.20 -5.76 0.95
C PRO A 44 -11.11 -6.33 -0.15
N ARG A 45 -10.78 -6.08 -1.43
CA ARG A 45 -11.56 -6.57 -2.58
C ARG A 45 -11.17 -7.98 -3.02
N ILE A 46 -10.13 -8.54 -2.42
CA ILE A 46 -9.58 -9.84 -2.79
C ILE A 46 -9.63 -10.71 -1.53
N PRO A 47 -10.28 -11.89 -1.55
CA PRO A 47 -10.25 -12.78 -0.39
C PRO A 47 -8.82 -13.09 0.03
N LYS A 48 -8.53 -13.02 1.33
CA LYS A 48 -7.18 -13.16 1.90
C LYS A 48 -6.35 -14.31 1.32
N LYS A 49 -6.97 -15.48 1.14
CA LYS A 49 -6.33 -16.68 0.56
C LYS A 49 -5.76 -16.49 -0.85
N TYR A 50 -6.17 -15.44 -1.57
CA TYR A 50 -5.72 -15.13 -2.93
C TYR A 50 -4.77 -13.93 -3.00
N TRP A 51 -4.41 -13.30 -1.90
CA TRP A 51 -3.52 -12.13 -1.92
C TRP A 51 -2.17 -12.44 -2.57
N GLU A 52 -1.51 -13.51 -2.12
CA GLU A 52 -0.21 -13.92 -2.66
C GLU A 52 -0.28 -14.27 -4.15
N GLU A 53 -1.32 -15.01 -4.57
CA GLU A 53 -1.55 -15.34 -5.97
C GLU A 53 -1.66 -14.06 -6.83
N ARG A 54 -2.44 -13.07 -6.40
CA ARG A 54 -2.60 -11.80 -7.14
C ARG A 54 -1.30 -11.02 -7.24
N ILE A 55 -0.50 -10.99 -6.17
CA ILE A 55 0.83 -10.37 -6.17
C ILE A 55 1.75 -11.07 -7.17
N GLN A 56 1.75 -12.41 -7.20
CA GLN A 56 2.56 -13.20 -8.13
C GLN A 56 2.16 -12.95 -9.59
N LEU A 57 0.87 -12.84 -9.89
CA LEU A 57 0.38 -12.50 -11.23
C LEU A 57 0.85 -11.10 -11.67
N CYS A 58 0.77 -10.09 -10.79
CA CYS A 58 1.31 -8.76 -11.07
C CYS A 58 2.81 -8.81 -11.36
N LYS A 59 3.57 -9.57 -10.57
CA LYS A 59 5.01 -9.78 -10.81
C LYS A 59 5.28 -10.44 -12.17
N ALA A 60 4.51 -11.46 -12.53
CA ALA A 60 4.63 -12.17 -13.81
C ALA A 60 4.34 -11.26 -15.02
N MET A 61 3.46 -10.26 -14.86
CA MET A 61 3.21 -9.20 -15.86
C MET A 61 4.35 -8.16 -15.96
N GLY A 62 5.43 -8.33 -15.20
CA GLY A 62 6.59 -7.45 -15.21
C GLY A 62 6.49 -6.25 -14.26
N MET A 63 5.52 -6.23 -13.35
CA MET A 63 5.45 -5.19 -12.31
C MET A 63 6.51 -5.44 -11.24
N ASN A 64 7.02 -4.37 -10.64
CA ASN A 64 7.94 -4.43 -9.50
C ASN A 64 7.35 -3.82 -8.23
N THR A 65 6.20 -3.16 -8.33
CA THR A 65 5.58 -2.41 -7.23
C THR A 65 4.09 -2.71 -7.17
N ILE A 66 3.54 -2.84 -5.97
CA ILE A 66 2.09 -2.90 -5.72
C ILE A 66 1.64 -1.59 -5.08
N CYS A 67 0.62 -0.96 -5.64
CA CYS A 67 -0.07 0.18 -5.05
C CYS A 67 -1.31 -0.29 -4.31
N ILE A 68 -1.51 0.24 -3.10
CA ILE A 68 -2.70 -0.04 -2.28
C ILE A 68 -3.29 1.25 -1.72
N TYR A 69 -4.60 1.29 -1.56
CA TYR A 69 -5.28 2.19 -0.64
C TYR A 69 -5.48 1.52 0.73
N ILE A 70 -5.56 2.35 1.79
CA ILE A 70 -6.08 1.93 3.10
C ILE A 70 -7.45 2.60 3.28
N PHE A 71 -8.46 1.83 3.66
CA PHE A 71 -9.85 2.29 3.71
C PHE A 71 -10.23 2.57 5.16
N TRP A 72 -10.26 3.83 5.56
CA TRP A 72 -10.48 4.21 6.96
C TRP A 72 -11.78 3.62 7.53
N ASN A 73 -12.89 3.71 6.80
CA ASN A 73 -14.18 3.16 7.24
C ASN A 73 -14.19 1.65 7.45
N LEU A 74 -13.32 0.90 6.77
CA LEU A 74 -13.16 -0.53 6.94
C LEU A 74 -12.44 -0.83 8.26
N HIS A 75 -11.37 -0.07 8.54
CA HIS A 75 -10.56 -0.25 9.73
C HIS A 75 -11.18 0.35 10.99
N GLU A 76 -12.02 1.38 10.88
CA GLU A 76 -12.64 2.07 12.02
C GLU A 76 -14.17 2.15 11.85
N GLN A 77 -14.83 0.99 11.83
CA GLN A 77 -16.28 0.89 11.67
C GLN A 77 -17.06 1.57 12.80
N LYS A 78 -16.47 1.60 14.01
CA LYS A 78 -16.93 2.35 15.18
C LYS A 78 -15.82 3.30 15.60
N GLU A 79 -16.20 4.54 15.94
CA GLU A 79 -15.25 5.58 16.36
C GLU A 79 -14.34 5.08 17.49
N ASN A 80 -13.03 5.25 17.30
CA ASN A 80 -11.92 4.80 18.14
C ASN A 80 -11.77 3.26 18.30
N GLN A 81 -12.37 2.45 17.43
CA GLN A 81 -12.21 0.99 17.43
C GLN A 81 -11.64 0.51 16.10
N TYR A 82 -10.34 0.18 16.12
CA TYR A 82 -9.60 -0.22 14.94
C TYR A 82 -9.53 -1.75 14.76
N ASP A 83 -9.71 -2.22 13.53
CA ASP A 83 -9.52 -3.62 13.13
C ASP A 83 -8.50 -3.72 11.97
N PHE A 84 -7.38 -4.37 12.27
CA PHE A 84 -6.31 -4.71 11.32
C PHE A 84 -6.06 -6.23 11.29
N THR A 85 -7.09 -7.03 11.54
CA THR A 85 -6.99 -8.49 11.62
C THR A 85 -7.69 -9.17 10.45
N GLY A 86 -7.42 -10.46 10.24
CA GLY A 86 -8.13 -11.26 9.25
C GLY A 86 -8.01 -10.67 7.84
N GLN A 87 -9.16 -10.37 7.21
CA GLN A 87 -9.28 -9.76 5.88
C GLN A 87 -8.80 -8.30 5.85
N ASN A 88 -8.72 -7.63 7.01
CA ASN A 88 -8.30 -6.24 7.16
C ASN A 88 -6.82 -6.13 7.56
N ASP A 89 -6.06 -7.23 7.58
CA ASP A 89 -4.65 -7.23 7.93
C ASP A 89 -3.78 -6.70 6.78
N VAL A 90 -3.72 -5.37 6.67
CA VAL A 90 -2.88 -4.66 5.71
C VAL A 90 -1.39 -4.94 5.93
N ALA A 91 -0.97 -5.18 7.16
CA ALA A 91 0.42 -5.45 7.48
C ALA A 91 0.84 -6.81 6.91
N GLU A 92 -0.02 -7.82 7.00
CA GLU A 92 0.20 -9.12 6.35
C GLU A 92 0.23 -9.00 4.84
N PHE A 93 -0.69 -8.22 4.24
CA PHE A 93 -0.66 -7.97 2.81
C PHE A 93 0.69 -7.35 2.37
N VAL A 94 1.17 -6.32 3.07
CA VAL A 94 2.47 -5.68 2.76
C VAL A 94 3.64 -6.65 2.98
N ARG A 95 3.59 -7.49 4.02
CA ARG A 95 4.59 -8.57 4.22
C ARG A 95 4.58 -9.57 3.06
N LEU A 96 3.42 -9.89 2.48
CA LEU A 96 3.35 -10.75 1.29
C LEU A 96 3.96 -10.07 0.05
N VAL A 97 3.76 -8.75 -0.13
CA VAL A 97 4.42 -7.98 -1.20
C VAL A 97 5.94 -8.05 -1.03
N GLN A 98 6.43 -7.82 0.19
CA GLN A 98 7.86 -7.94 0.53
C GLN A 98 8.41 -9.35 0.31
N LYS A 99 7.69 -10.39 0.76
CA LYS A 99 8.04 -11.81 0.56
C LYS A 99 8.22 -12.14 -0.92
N ASN A 100 7.41 -11.54 -1.79
CA ASN A 100 7.49 -11.72 -3.24
C ASN A 100 8.57 -10.84 -3.90
N GLY A 101 9.39 -10.13 -3.13
CA GLY A 101 10.48 -9.28 -3.63
C GLY A 101 9.98 -8.07 -4.42
N MET A 102 8.78 -7.58 -4.10
CA MET A 102 8.19 -6.39 -4.72
C MET A 102 8.19 -5.22 -3.74
N PHE A 103 8.12 -4.00 -4.27
CA PHE A 103 7.92 -2.78 -3.48
C PHE A 103 6.43 -2.52 -3.25
N CYS A 104 6.10 -1.70 -2.25
CA CYS A 104 4.73 -1.26 -2.00
C CYS A 104 4.65 0.26 -1.91
N ILE A 105 3.73 0.86 -2.67
CA ILE A 105 3.31 2.25 -2.49
C ILE A 105 2.01 2.22 -1.70
N VAL A 106 2.06 2.72 -0.48
CA VAL A 106 0.89 2.81 0.39
C VAL A 106 0.25 4.19 0.23
N ARG A 107 -1.06 4.20 -0.06
CA ARG A 107 -1.88 5.40 -0.17
C ARG A 107 -2.90 5.38 0.98
N PRO A 108 -2.50 5.84 2.18
CA PRO A 108 -3.29 5.59 3.39
C PRO A 108 -4.61 6.40 3.46
N GLY A 109 -4.81 7.36 2.57
CA GLY A 109 -6.00 8.21 2.57
C GLY A 109 -5.78 9.47 3.42
N PRO A 110 -6.80 9.93 4.19
CA PRO A 110 -7.95 9.18 4.71
C PRO A 110 -9.12 9.11 3.72
N TYR A 111 -9.17 10.04 2.77
CA TYR A 111 -10.06 9.98 1.61
C TYR A 111 -9.29 9.32 0.46
N VAL A 112 -9.85 8.25 -0.09
CA VAL A 112 -9.22 7.45 -1.15
C VAL A 112 -10.00 7.47 -2.47
N CYS A 113 -11.25 7.96 -2.47
CA CYS A 113 -12.20 7.78 -3.57
C CYS A 113 -12.39 6.28 -3.87
N ALA A 114 -11.58 5.76 -4.79
CA ALA A 114 -11.43 4.34 -5.11
C ALA A 114 -12.73 3.61 -5.50
N GLU A 115 -13.79 4.35 -5.82
CA GLU A 115 -15.15 3.82 -5.98
C GLU A 115 -15.54 2.97 -4.76
N TRP A 116 -15.20 3.48 -3.58
CA TRP A 116 -15.49 2.88 -2.29
C TRP A 116 -16.52 3.72 -1.53
N ASP A 117 -17.29 3.05 -0.67
CA ASP A 117 -18.34 3.71 0.10
C ASP A 117 -17.80 4.93 0.85
N MET A 118 -18.49 6.06 0.68
CA MET A 118 -18.11 7.39 1.20
C MET A 118 -16.63 7.77 0.94
N GLY A 119 -16.03 7.27 -0.15
CA GLY A 119 -14.63 7.51 -0.50
C GLY A 119 -13.63 7.01 0.54
N GLY A 120 -14.01 6.02 1.35
CA GLY A 120 -13.22 5.47 2.45
C GLY A 120 -13.44 6.14 3.79
N LEU A 121 -14.25 7.20 3.88
CA LEU A 121 -14.51 7.90 5.14
C LEU A 121 -15.55 7.16 6.01
N PRO A 122 -15.37 7.07 7.34
CA PRO A 122 -16.34 6.41 8.20
C PRO A 122 -17.68 7.14 8.26
N TRP A 123 -18.77 6.37 8.22
CA TRP A 123 -20.14 6.90 8.29
C TRP A 123 -20.41 7.74 9.54
N TRP A 124 -19.75 7.46 10.67
CA TRP A 124 -19.96 8.16 11.92
C TRP A 124 -19.50 9.63 11.86
N LEU A 125 -18.67 10.01 10.87
CA LEU A 125 -18.34 11.41 10.59
C LEU A 125 -19.58 12.22 10.21
N LEU A 126 -20.57 11.60 9.55
CA LEU A 126 -21.82 12.26 9.16
C LEU A 126 -22.67 12.70 10.37
N LYS A 127 -22.40 12.18 11.56
CA LYS A 127 -23.08 12.58 12.80
C LYS A 127 -22.54 13.88 13.38
N LYS A 128 -21.37 14.33 12.95
CA LYS A 128 -20.71 15.52 13.50
C LYS A 128 -21.26 16.75 12.80
N LYS A 129 -21.99 17.59 13.55
CA LYS A 129 -22.55 18.84 13.04
C LYS A 129 -21.41 19.74 12.56
N ASP A 130 -21.63 20.40 11.43
CA ASP A 130 -20.71 21.36 10.80
C ASP A 130 -19.36 20.78 10.33
N LEU A 131 -19.20 19.44 10.33
CA LEU A 131 -18.00 18.79 9.82
C LEU A 131 -17.83 19.09 8.32
N GLN A 132 -16.67 19.63 7.97
CA GLN A 132 -16.25 19.77 6.59
C GLN A 132 -15.15 18.74 6.30
N VAL A 133 -15.45 17.76 5.46
CA VAL A 133 -14.47 16.78 5.01
C VAL A 133 -13.50 17.40 4.01
N ARG A 134 -12.25 16.92 4.00
CA ARG A 134 -11.20 17.30 3.03
C ARG A 134 -10.81 18.78 3.06
N THR A 135 -10.97 19.46 4.20
CA THR A 135 -10.45 20.81 4.44
C THR A 135 -9.45 20.82 5.58
N GLY A 136 -8.39 21.62 5.43
CA GLY A 136 -7.39 21.84 6.47
C GLY A 136 -7.90 22.67 7.65
N LYS A 137 -9.10 23.25 7.55
CA LYS A 137 -9.68 24.14 8.58
C LYS A 137 -10.47 23.39 9.63
N ASP A 138 -10.87 22.15 9.36
CA ASP A 138 -11.71 21.37 10.26
C ASP A 138 -10.84 20.52 11.19
N ALA A 139 -10.77 20.91 12.46
CA ALA A 139 -9.92 20.25 13.44
C ALA A 139 -10.30 18.78 13.67
N VAL A 140 -11.58 18.42 13.53
CA VAL A 140 -12.07 17.07 13.74
C VAL A 140 -11.64 16.18 12.57
N TYR A 141 -11.82 16.63 11.34
CA TYR A 141 -11.31 15.94 10.15
C TYR A 141 -9.78 15.79 10.21
N MET A 142 -9.08 16.87 10.59
CA MET A 142 -7.62 16.86 10.70
C MET A 142 -7.08 16.01 11.86
N SER A 143 -7.87 15.78 12.91
CA SER A 143 -7.51 14.86 14.00
C SER A 143 -7.58 13.40 13.56
N GLY A 144 -8.55 13.04 12.71
CA GLY A 144 -8.66 11.71 12.13
C GLY A 144 -7.42 11.32 11.31
N LEU A 145 -6.83 12.28 10.60
CA LEU A 145 -5.56 12.10 9.86
C LEU A 145 -4.38 11.63 10.71
N LYS A 146 -4.38 11.96 12.00
CA LYS A 146 -3.26 11.67 12.91
C LYS A 146 -3.37 10.29 13.54
N ASN A 147 -4.55 9.70 13.51
CA ASN A 147 -4.88 8.44 14.20
C ASN A 147 -5.06 7.26 13.23
N THR A 148 -5.11 7.52 11.92
CA THR A 148 -5.13 6.53 10.83
C THR A 148 -3.76 6.37 10.20
#